data_AF-A0A439TP73-F1
#
_entry.id   AF-A0A439TP73-F1
#
_cell.length_a   1.000
_cell.length_b   1.000
_cell.length_c   1.000
_cell.angle_alpha   90.00
_cell.angle_beta   90.00
_cell.angle_gamma   90.00
#
_symmetry.space_group_name_H-M   'P 1'
#
loop_
_entity.id
_entity.type
_entity.pdbx_description
1 polymer ?
#
loop_
_entity_poly.entity_id
_entity_poly.type
_entity_poly.pdbx_seq_one_letter_code
_entity_poly.pdbx_strand_id
1 'polypeptide(L)' 'AFLARGVSFELVGAANDYVGKGLSGGRIVIRPPENTKIVAAESIIVGNTVLYGATEGEAYFCGVAGERFAVRNSGVAAVV' A
#
# COMPACT_ATOMS: atom_id res chain seq x y z
N ALA A 1 0.34 5.91 -7.65
CA ALA A 1 -0.66 6.94 -7.29
C ALA A 1 -1.75 6.94 -8.35
N PHE A 2 -2.99 7.32 -8.00
CA PHE A 2 -4.14 7.44 -8.92
C PHE A 2 -4.39 6.20 -9.80
N LEU A 3 -4.08 5.01 -9.26
CA LEU A 3 -4.20 3.78 -10.02
C LEU A 3 -5.69 3.51 -10.27
N ALA A 4 -6.05 3.44 -11.55
CA ALA A 4 -7.43 3.33 -11.99
C ALA A 4 -7.95 1.88 -11.94
N ARG A 5 -9.27 1.74 -11.94
CA ARG A 5 -9.97 0.45 -12.07
C ARG A 5 -9.43 -0.37 -13.25
N GLY A 6 -9.27 -1.67 -13.00
CA GLY A 6 -8.77 -2.63 -13.99
C GLY A 6 -7.25 -2.75 -14.03
N VAL A 7 -6.52 -1.91 -13.30
CA VAL A 7 -5.05 -2.00 -13.20
C VAL A 7 -4.67 -2.66 -11.86
N SER A 8 -3.87 -3.72 -11.96
CA SER A 8 -3.22 -4.38 -10.81
C SER A 8 -1.72 -4.07 -10.81
N PHE A 9 -1.19 -3.72 -9.65
CA PHE A 9 0.23 -3.47 -9.44
C PHE A 9 0.74 -4.36 -8.30
N GLU A 10 1.79 -5.13 -8.56
CA GLU A 10 2.48 -5.95 -7.56
C GLU A 10 3.95 -5.52 -7.47
N LEU A 11 4.44 -5.36 -6.24
CA LEU A 11 5.84 -5.07 -5.94
C LEU A 11 6.39 -6.10 -4.95
N VAL A 12 7.46 -6.78 -5.36
CA VAL A 12 8.31 -7.56 -4.46
C VAL A 12 9.45 -6.67 -3.99
N GLY A 13 9.42 -6.26 -2.72
CA GLY A 13 10.32 -5.26 -2.16
C GLY A 13 9.62 -4.36 -1.15
N ALA A 14 10.07 -3.12 -1.04
CA ALA A 14 9.46 -2.08 -0.20
C ALA A 14 9.24 -0.79 -1.02
N ALA A 15 8.34 0.06 -0.55
CA ALA A 15 8.05 1.34 -1.19
C ALA A 15 8.14 2.51 -0.20
N ASN A 16 8.42 3.69 -0.72
CA ASN A 16 8.49 4.93 0.05
C ASN A 16 7.09 5.51 0.32
N ASP A 17 7.02 6.81 0.60
CA ASP A 17 5.79 7.52 0.93
C ASP A 17 4.75 7.52 -0.21
N TYR A 18 3.48 7.79 0.16
CA TYR A 18 2.37 8.05 -0.76
C TYR A 18 1.99 6.88 -1.68
N VAL A 19 2.32 5.65 -1.31
CA VAL A 19 1.81 4.46 -1.99
C VAL A 19 0.29 4.54 -2.07
N GLY A 20 -0.26 4.36 -3.27
CA GLY A 20 -1.70 4.46 -3.50
C GLY A 20 -2.32 5.83 -3.19
N LYS A 21 -1.56 6.95 -3.13
CA LYS A 21 -2.13 8.30 -3.09
C LYS A 21 -3.19 8.45 -4.18
N GLY A 22 -4.40 8.82 -3.78
CA GLY A 22 -5.57 8.95 -4.65
C GLY A 22 -5.96 7.66 -5.37
N LEU A 23 -5.73 6.48 -4.80
CA LEU A 23 -6.15 5.20 -5.41
C LEU A 23 -7.63 5.27 -5.83
N SER A 24 -7.90 4.94 -7.11
CA SER A 24 -9.14 5.23 -7.84
C SER A 24 -9.67 3.99 -8.58
N GLY A 25 -9.73 2.87 -7.87
CA GLY A 25 -10.33 1.61 -8.30
C GLY A 25 -9.33 0.49 -8.63
N GLY A 26 -8.03 0.78 -8.63
CA GLY A 26 -6.99 -0.22 -8.86
C GLY A 26 -6.71 -1.13 -7.66
N ARG A 27 -5.84 -2.12 -7.89
CA ARG A 27 -5.35 -3.07 -6.88
C ARG A 27 -3.84 -2.91 -6.67
N ILE A 28 -3.40 -2.77 -5.42
CA ILE A 28 -1.97 -2.68 -5.06
C ILE A 28 -1.60 -3.83 -4.12
N VAL A 29 -0.51 -4.53 -4.41
CA VAL A 29 0.10 -5.53 -3.52
C VAL A 29 1.58 -5.22 -3.34
N ILE A 30 2.05 -5.13 -2.10
CA ILE A 30 3.48 -5.00 -1.78
C ILE A 30 3.87 -6.02 -0.73
N ARG A 31 4.88 -6.82 -1.03
CA ARG A 31 5.39 -7.88 -0.14
C ARG A 31 6.91 -7.96 -0.19
N PRO A 32 7.56 -8.40 0.89
CA PRO A 32 9.00 -8.59 0.86
C PRO A 32 9.39 -9.78 -0.06
N PRO A 33 10.67 -9.88 -0.46
CA PRO A 33 11.19 -11.06 -1.15
C PRO A 33 11.01 -12.33 -0.31
N GLU A 34 10.73 -13.47 -0.94
CA GLU A 34 10.45 -14.74 -0.24
C GLU A 34 11.59 -15.21 0.68
N ASN A 35 12.83 -14.95 0.30
CA ASN A 35 14.02 -15.36 1.04
C ASN A 35 14.58 -14.28 1.97
N THR A 36 13.74 -13.31 2.37
CA THR A 36 14.13 -12.29 3.33
C THR A 36 14.26 -12.88 4.74
N LYS A 37 15.17 -12.32 5.55
CA LYS A 37 15.31 -12.67 6.97
C LYS A 37 14.45 -11.80 7.88
N ILE A 38 13.76 -10.79 7.32
CA ILE A 38 12.95 -9.86 8.11
C ILE A 38 11.66 -10.53 8.57
N VAL A 39 11.19 -10.19 9.77
CA VAL A 39 9.83 -10.48 10.20
C VAL A 39 8.93 -9.41 9.62
N ALA A 40 8.12 -9.76 8.63
CA ALA A 40 7.33 -8.79 7.86
C ALA A 40 6.45 -7.91 8.77
N ALA A 41 5.76 -8.52 9.74
CA ALA A 41 4.88 -7.82 10.68
C ALA A 41 5.59 -6.82 11.62
N GLU A 42 6.92 -6.84 11.68
CA GLU A 42 7.74 -5.96 12.52
C GLU A 42 8.57 -4.97 11.68
N SER A 43 8.47 -5.03 10.34
CA SER A 43 9.34 -4.30 9.43
C SER A 43 8.55 -3.33 8.54
N ILE A 44 9.07 -2.12 8.36
CA ILE A 44 8.43 -1.12 7.48
C ILE A 44 8.50 -1.58 6.02
N ILE A 45 7.34 -1.69 5.37
CA ILE A 45 7.19 -2.10 3.97
C ILE A 45 6.72 -0.96 3.07
N VAL A 46 5.97 0.00 3.64
CA VAL A 46 5.53 1.23 2.97
C VAL A 46 5.76 2.44 3.87
N GLY A 47 6.08 3.58 3.25
CA GLY A 47 6.35 4.83 3.96
C GLY A 47 5.10 5.51 4.54
N ASN A 48 5.13 6.83 4.57
CA ASN A 48 4.12 7.68 5.20
C ASN A 48 3.00 8.08 4.25
N THR A 49 1.87 8.49 4.81
CA THR A 49 0.72 9.09 4.08
C THR A 49 0.23 8.20 2.92
N VAL A 50 0.31 6.90 3.13
CA VAL A 50 -0.15 5.86 2.20
C VAL A 50 -1.68 5.96 2.07
N LEU A 51 -2.20 5.76 0.86
CA LEU A 51 -3.61 5.89 0.51
C LEU A 51 -4.22 7.27 0.75
N TYR A 52 -3.40 8.33 0.71
CA TYR A 52 -3.88 9.70 0.87
C TYR A 52 -5.01 10.04 -0.10
N GLY A 53 -6.20 10.33 0.44
CA GLY A 53 -7.34 10.78 -0.37
C GLY A 53 -7.84 9.73 -1.37
N ALA A 54 -7.57 8.44 -1.13
CA ALA A 54 -8.03 7.37 -1.99
C ALA A 54 -9.57 7.22 -1.94
N THR A 55 -10.19 6.88 -3.06
CA THR A 55 -11.66 6.90 -3.22
C THR A 55 -12.27 5.55 -3.58
N GLU A 56 -11.51 4.65 -4.20
CA GLU A 56 -11.97 3.31 -4.56
C GLU A 56 -10.77 2.38 -4.75
N GLY A 57 -10.92 1.08 -4.51
CA GLY A 57 -9.92 0.06 -4.80
C GLY A 57 -9.49 -0.74 -3.58
N GLU A 58 -8.43 -1.54 -3.75
CA GLU A 58 -7.91 -2.42 -2.70
C GLU A 58 -6.38 -2.37 -2.63
N ALA A 59 -5.87 -2.47 -1.40
CA ALA A 59 -4.43 -2.44 -1.14
C ALA A 59 -4.01 -3.47 -0.10
N TYR A 60 -2.97 -4.24 -0.39
CA TYR A 60 -2.44 -5.27 0.49
C TYR A 60 -0.95 -5.04 0.70
N PHE A 61 -0.56 -4.83 1.95
CA PHE A 61 0.82 -4.61 2.35
C PHE A 61 1.23 -5.71 3.34
N CYS A 62 2.28 -6.46 3.02
CA CYS A 62 2.82 -7.48 3.94
C CYS A 62 3.92 -6.84 4.79
N GLY A 63 3.52 -6.10 5.82
CA GLY A 63 4.40 -5.48 6.80
C GLY A 63 3.89 -4.14 7.29
N VAL A 64 4.72 -3.40 8.03
CA VAL A 64 4.30 -2.19 8.75
C VAL A 64 4.25 -0.97 7.81
N ALA A 65 3.21 -0.16 7.93
CA ALA A 65 3.16 1.17 7.30
C ALA A 65 3.72 2.27 8.20
N GLY A 66 4.28 3.31 7.59
CA GLY A 66 4.69 4.52 8.29
C GLY A 66 3.53 5.36 8.83
N GLU A 67 3.83 6.61 9.16
CA GLU A 67 2.87 7.54 9.77
C GLU A 67 1.70 7.88 8.84
N ARG A 68 0.56 8.25 9.44
CA ARG A 68 -0.64 8.74 8.73
C ARG A 68 -1.14 7.78 7.64
N PHE A 69 -1.07 6.48 7.90
CA PHE A 69 -1.64 5.47 7.02
C PHE A 69 -3.13 5.72 6.79
N ALA A 70 -3.56 5.63 5.53
CA ALA A 70 -4.95 5.85 5.09
C ALA A 70 -5.54 7.22 5.46
N VAL A 71 -4.71 8.26 5.61
CA VAL A 71 -5.20 9.60 5.89
C VAL A 71 -6.13 10.09 4.78
N ARG A 72 -7.34 10.51 5.14
CA ARG A 72 -8.42 10.91 4.22
C ARG A 72 -8.86 9.81 3.23
N ASN A 73 -8.66 8.54 3.55
CA ASN A 73 -9.26 7.45 2.78
C ASN A 73 -10.79 7.59 2.77
N SER A 74 -11.39 7.51 1.59
CA SER A 74 -12.81 7.73 1.32
C SER A 74 -13.47 6.58 0.56
N GLY A 75 -12.80 5.42 0.43
CA GLY A 75 -13.42 4.24 -0.20
C GLY A 75 -12.50 3.09 -0.60
N VAL A 76 -11.24 3.06 -0.13
CA VAL A 76 -10.35 1.91 -0.32
C VAL A 76 -10.38 0.97 0.88
N ALA A 77 -10.43 -0.33 0.61
CA ALA A 77 -10.15 -1.36 1.61
C ALA A 77 -8.64 -1.67 1.63
N ALA A 78 -8.03 -1.72 2.81
CA ALA A 78 -6.62 -2.03 2.93
C ALA A 78 -6.33 -3.02 4.05
N VAL A 79 -5.36 -3.90 3.82
CA VAL A 79 -4.73 -4.77 4.83
C VAL A 79 -3.26 -4.41 4.89
N VAL A 80 -2.75 -4.23 6.10
CA VAL A 80 -1.37 -3.87 6.43
C VAL A 80 -0.93 -4.67 7.64
#